data_AF-A0A7Y0G0R6-F1
#
_entry.id   AF-A0A7Y0G0R6-F1
#
_cell.length_a   1.000
_cell.length_b   1.000
_cell.length_c   1.000
_cell.angle_alpha   90.00
_cell.angle_beta   90.00
_cell.angle_gamma   90.00
#
_symmetry.space_group_name_H-M   'P 1'
#
loop_
_entity.id
_entity.type
_entity.pdbx_description
1 polymer ?
#
loop_
_entity_poly.entity_id
_entity_poly.type
_entity_poly.pdbx_seq_one_letter_code
_entity_poly.pdbx_strand_id
1 'polypeptide(L)'
;MSAWKALSGELDPDVRTFVERVRLVIDRSGLGVGAVAERTGHDRADWDAYANAARPVPRSAVVALSDVTGADLGPLTAHWEHADRAWKRLLRERAVPEEGAAADVREQGPAPEGAPTDLPGPTDLPGPTDLPGPADPTSPTDPTGPADSTGPAGPAGPADLPGPADPTGPAAVADLIDPADRTMRIRPVQAPVPVPVPVPAPVPAPAPEPGPSPARASRRGSPLLYVAGIVGAALVVTAAVLLVDLGGTGRQPAAAPPPPATITAPTPGPSLPDGVRCTGADCGGLDPEDMGCGGPLATTVARTRIGAALVEVRHSEVCAAAWARISGGATGDEVSVQAGTAVRVANVRPDGGGGAYTAMIPVDSGGAARACASLSGGEDGCTGG
;
A
#
# COMPACT_ATOMS: atom_id res chain seq x y z
N MET A 1 17.87 3.46 -28.00
CA MET A 1 18.27 2.38 -27.09
C MET A 1 19.00 3.01 -25.93
N SER A 2 18.54 2.80 -24.72
CA SER A 2 19.16 3.34 -23.51
C SER A 2 20.40 2.53 -23.18
N ALA A 3 21.51 3.19 -22.83
CA ALA A 3 22.74 2.52 -22.41
C ALA A 3 22.60 2.04 -20.96
N TRP A 4 21.90 0.92 -20.75
CA TRP A 4 21.67 0.37 -19.41
C TRP A 4 22.96 -0.16 -18.78
N LYS A 5 23.12 0.10 -17.47
CA LYS A 5 24.17 -0.53 -16.66
C LYS A 5 23.90 -2.03 -16.51
N ALA A 6 24.94 -2.86 -16.57
CA ALA A 6 24.82 -4.28 -16.28
C ALA A 6 24.22 -4.53 -14.87
N LEU A 7 23.31 -5.50 -14.77
CA LEU A 7 22.75 -5.95 -13.49
C LEU A 7 23.79 -6.78 -12.73
N SER A 8 23.69 -6.84 -11.40
CA SER A 8 24.58 -7.68 -10.58
C SER A 8 24.44 -9.17 -10.93
N GLY A 9 25.56 -9.90 -10.85
CA GLY A 9 25.59 -11.37 -11.00
C GLY A 9 24.82 -12.09 -9.87
N GLU A 10 24.77 -11.48 -8.69
CA GLU A 10 24.18 -12.04 -7.46
C GLU A 10 22.66 -11.84 -7.34
N LEU A 11 22.01 -11.26 -8.36
CA LEU A 11 20.55 -11.10 -8.38
C LEU A 11 19.84 -12.44 -8.62
N ASP A 12 18.78 -12.67 -7.85
CA ASP A 12 17.82 -13.75 -8.04
C ASP A 12 17.29 -13.76 -9.50
N PRO A 13 17.20 -14.92 -10.16
CA PRO A 13 16.76 -15.02 -11.56
C PRO A 13 15.40 -14.38 -11.86
N ASP A 14 14.43 -14.47 -10.94
CA ASP A 14 13.09 -13.86 -11.11
C ASP A 14 13.21 -12.33 -11.14
N VAL A 15 14.02 -11.76 -10.24
CA VAL A 15 14.27 -10.31 -10.16
C VAL A 15 15.00 -9.81 -11.41
N ARG A 16 16.03 -10.54 -11.87
CA ARG A 16 16.76 -10.19 -13.10
C ARG A 16 15.83 -10.15 -14.31
N THR A 17 15.05 -11.22 -14.50
CA THR A 17 14.11 -11.37 -15.63
C THR A 17 13.08 -10.24 -15.65
N PHE A 18 12.53 -9.87 -14.49
CA PHE A 18 11.57 -8.78 -14.38
C PHE A 18 12.20 -7.41 -14.68
N VAL A 19 13.39 -7.11 -14.14
CA VAL A 19 14.04 -5.81 -14.38
C VAL A 19 14.50 -5.66 -15.84
N GLU A 20 14.94 -6.74 -16.49
CA GLU A 20 15.20 -6.77 -17.93
C GLU A 20 13.92 -6.54 -18.75
N ARG A 21 12.79 -7.13 -18.33
CA ARG A 21 11.48 -6.88 -18.95
C ARG A 21 11.04 -5.42 -18.82
N VAL A 22 11.25 -4.78 -17.66
CA VAL A 22 10.99 -3.35 -17.43
C VAL A 22 11.84 -2.48 -18.37
N ARG A 23 13.16 -2.72 -18.44
CA ARG A 23 14.07 -2.02 -19.36
C ARG A 23 13.63 -2.16 -20.82
N LEU A 24 13.22 -3.36 -21.24
CA LEU A 24 12.72 -3.65 -22.59
C LEU A 24 11.36 -2.98 -22.90
N VAL A 25 10.50 -2.79 -21.90
CA VAL A 25 9.27 -1.99 -22.05
C VAL A 25 9.61 -0.52 -22.25
N ILE A 26 10.51 0.04 -21.43
CA ILE A 26 10.96 1.43 -21.52
C ILE A 26 11.60 1.69 -22.90
N ASP A 27 12.58 0.87 -23.34
CA ASP A 27 13.24 1.05 -24.63
C ASP A 27 12.28 0.96 -25.83
N ARG A 28 11.30 0.04 -25.81
CA ARG A 28 10.30 -0.08 -26.89
C ARG A 28 9.32 1.08 -26.93
N SER A 29 9.05 1.73 -25.80
CA SER A 29 8.21 2.93 -25.75
C SER A 29 8.90 4.18 -26.33
N GLY A 30 10.21 4.13 -26.56
CA GLY A 30 11.03 5.28 -26.97
C GLY A 30 11.23 6.33 -25.87
N LEU A 31 10.67 6.11 -24.67
CA LEU A 31 10.83 7.00 -23.52
C LEU A 31 12.16 6.72 -22.81
N GLY A 32 12.89 7.78 -22.46
CA GLY A 32 13.98 7.67 -21.50
C GLY A 32 13.45 7.62 -20.07
N VAL A 33 14.26 7.08 -19.14
CA VAL A 33 13.91 6.94 -17.70
C VAL A 33 13.32 8.21 -17.08
N GLY A 34 13.84 9.40 -17.43
CA GLY A 34 13.29 10.67 -16.96
C GLY A 34 11.86 10.97 -17.44
N ALA A 35 11.54 10.65 -18.69
CA ALA A 35 10.19 10.84 -19.25
C ALA A 35 9.19 9.82 -18.70
N VAL A 36 9.66 8.61 -18.31
CA VAL A 36 8.84 7.63 -17.58
C VAL A 36 8.55 8.15 -16.17
N ALA A 37 9.56 8.68 -15.46
CA ALA A 37 9.41 9.27 -14.14
C ALA A 37 8.35 10.39 -14.12
N GLU A 38 8.50 11.39 -14.99
CA GLU A 38 7.56 12.51 -15.13
C GLU A 38 6.12 12.05 -15.42
N ARG A 39 5.92 11.06 -16.29
CA ARG A 39 4.57 10.59 -16.69
C ARG A 39 3.92 9.65 -15.68
N THR A 40 4.71 8.96 -14.87
CA THR A 40 4.21 8.04 -13.84
C THR A 40 4.04 8.70 -12.47
N GLY A 41 4.50 9.95 -12.31
CA GLY A 41 4.41 10.69 -11.04
C GLY A 41 5.40 10.21 -9.97
N HIS A 42 6.51 9.60 -10.38
CA HIS A 42 7.57 9.10 -9.50
C HIS A 42 8.89 9.85 -9.76
N ASP A 43 9.78 9.89 -8.77
CA ASP A 43 11.08 10.52 -8.93
C ASP A 43 11.99 9.76 -9.90
N ARG A 44 12.83 10.51 -10.63
CA ARG A 44 13.82 9.92 -11.55
C ARG A 44 14.82 9.00 -10.82
N ALA A 45 15.13 9.31 -9.56
CA ALA A 45 16.03 8.50 -8.73
C ALA A 45 15.36 7.18 -8.29
N ASP A 46 14.04 7.15 -8.15
CA ASP A 46 13.29 5.92 -7.91
C ASP A 46 13.31 5.04 -9.15
N TRP A 47 12.98 5.61 -10.32
CA TRP A 47 13.03 4.87 -11.59
C TRP A 47 14.41 4.36 -11.97
N ASP A 48 15.49 5.08 -11.66
CA ASP A 48 16.85 4.58 -11.85
C ASP A 48 17.17 3.42 -10.88
N ALA A 49 16.78 3.53 -9.61
CA ALA A 49 16.95 2.45 -8.64
C ALA A 49 16.15 1.19 -9.01
N TYR A 50 14.94 1.35 -9.52
CA TYR A 50 14.08 0.28 -10.05
C TYR A 50 14.72 -0.37 -11.29
N ALA A 51 15.11 0.44 -12.28
CA ALA A 51 15.74 -0.05 -13.50
C ALA A 51 17.11 -0.68 -13.26
N ASN A 52 17.79 -0.41 -12.13
CA ASN A 52 19.07 -1.01 -11.77
C ASN A 52 18.95 -2.15 -10.74
N ALA A 53 17.74 -2.60 -10.41
CA ALA A 53 17.48 -3.62 -9.38
C ALA A 53 18.07 -3.28 -7.99
N ALA A 54 18.23 -1.99 -7.69
CA ALA A 54 18.71 -1.50 -6.40
C ALA A 54 17.57 -1.38 -5.36
N ARG A 55 16.32 -1.24 -5.82
CA ARG A 55 15.10 -1.30 -5.00
C ARG A 55 14.03 -2.15 -5.70
N PRO A 56 13.15 -2.84 -4.95
CA PRO A 56 11.97 -3.47 -5.53
C PRO A 56 11.05 -2.41 -6.14
N VAL A 57 10.45 -2.74 -7.28
CA VAL A 57 9.50 -1.86 -7.97
C VAL A 57 8.13 -2.02 -7.30
N PRO A 58 7.45 -0.96 -6.84
CA PRO A 58 6.12 -1.08 -6.26
C PRO A 58 5.06 -1.39 -7.33
N ARG A 59 3.98 -2.10 -6.98
CA ARG A 59 2.90 -2.49 -7.91
C ARG A 59 2.31 -1.28 -8.65
N SER A 60 2.18 -0.14 -7.95
CA SER A 60 1.73 1.13 -8.51
C SER A 60 2.61 1.62 -9.67
N ALA A 61 3.93 1.55 -9.55
CA ALA A 61 4.86 1.92 -10.61
C ALA A 61 4.79 0.95 -11.81
N VAL A 62 4.44 -0.32 -11.58
CA VAL A 62 4.23 -1.31 -12.66
C VAL A 62 2.96 -1.00 -13.45
N VAL A 63 1.85 -0.68 -12.77
CA VAL A 63 0.60 -0.24 -13.41
C VAL A 63 0.84 1.05 -14.20
N ALA A 64 1.44 2.06 -13.55
CA ALA A 64 1.74 3.34 -14.21
C ALA A 64 2.68 3.17 -15.42
N LEU A 65 3.67 2.27 -15.36
CA LEU A 65 4.52 1.94 -16.51
C LEU A 65 3.71 1.34 -17.66
N SER A 66 2.78 0.43 -17.37
CA SER A 66 1.87 -0.14 -18.37
C SER A 66 1.06 0.95 -19.05
N ASP A 67 0.44 1.84 -18.27
CA ASP A 67 -0.41 2.92 -18.77
C ASP A 67 0.36 3.91 -19.66
N VAL A 68 1.58 4.34 -19.25
CA VAL A 68 2.35 5.34 -20.01
C VAL A 68 3.10 4.77 -21.22
N THR A 69 3.30 3.45 -21.28
CA THR A 69 4.01 2.78 -22.39
C THR A 69 3.10 1.98 -23.32
N GLY A 70 1.83 1.75 -22.94
CA GLY A 70 0.92 0.87 -23.67
C GLY A 70 1.30 -0.61 -23.59
N ALA A 71 2.12 -1.01 -22.60
CA ALA A 71 2.46 -2.42 -22.40
C ALA A 71 1.30 -3.20 -21.78
N ASP A 72 1.18 -4.47 -22.13
CA ASP A 72 0.19 -5.37 -21.53
C ASP A 72 0.49 -5.60 -20.04
N LEU A 73 -0.46 -5.21 -19.19
CA LEU A 73 -0.37 -5.23 -17.75
C LEU A 73 -0.36 -6.66 -17.18
N GLY A 74 -1.09 -7.60 -17.80
CA GLY A 74 -1.23 -8.96 -17.27
C GLY A 74 0.11 -9.70 -17.18
N PRO A 75 0.83 -9.87 -18.31
CA PRO A 75 2.16 -10.47 -18.33
C PRO A 75 3.19 -9.69 -17.50
N LEU A 76 3.09 -8.35 -17.47
CA LEU A 76 4.02 -7.51 -16.71
C LEU A 76 3.83 -7.69 -15.19
N THR A 77 2.58 -7.77 -14.73
CA THR A 77 2.22 -8.03 -13.33
C THR A 77 2.63 -9.45 -12.92
N ALA A 78 2.43 -10.46 -13.78
CA ALA A 78 2.85 -11.83 -13.47
C ALA A 78 4.37 -11.94 -13.20
N HIS A 79 5.20 -11.28 -14.00
CA HIS A 79 6.66 -11.23 -13.76
C HIS A 79 6.99 -10.42 -12.48
N TRP A 80 6.26 -9.34 -12.21
CA TRP A 80 6.42 -8.56 -10.98
C TRP A 80 6.13 -9.40 -9.73
N GLU A 81 5.09 -10.23 -9.71
CA GLU A 81 4.73 -11.04 -8.54
C GLU A 81 5.78 -12.12 -8.21
N HIS A 82 6.48 -12.64 -9.23
CA HIS A 82 7.62 -13.54 -9.04
C HIS A 82 8.80 -12.79 -8.41
N ALA A 83 9.16 -11.64 -8.97
CA ALA A 83 10.24 -10.79 -8.48
C ALA A 83 9.97 -10.22 -7.06
N ASP A 84 8.73 -9.86 -6.72
CA ASP A 84 8.34 -9.40 -5.38
C ASP A 84 8.49 -10.53 -4.34
N ARG A 85 8.07 -11.76 -4.67
CA ARG A 85 8.31 -12.93 -3.79
C ARG A 85 9.79 -13.19 -3.59
N ALA A 86 10.61 -13.07 -4.63
CA ALA A 86 12.06 -13.18 -4.54
C ALA A 86 12.70 -12.09 -3.67
N TRP A 87 12.33 -10.81 -3.88
CA TRP A 87 12.76 -9.71 -3.02
C TRP A 87 12.39 -9.92 -1.56
N LYS A 88 11.17 -10.40 -1.29
CA LYS A 88 10.71 -10.70 0.08
C LYS A 88 11.46 -11.88 0.72
N ARG A 89 12.01 -12.83 -0.05
CA ARG A 89 12.98 -13.83 0.46
C ARG A 89 14.30 -13.16 0.86
N LEU A 90 14.93 -12.46 -0.09
CA LEU A 90 16.23 -11.79 0.11
C LEU A 90 16.21 -10.78 1.28
N LEU A 91 15.10 -10.07 1.48
CA LEU A 91 14.93 -9.14 2.59
C LEU A 91 14.76 -9.86 3.94
N ARG A 92 14.11 -11.03 3.99
CA ARG A 92 14.05 -11.85 5.20
C ARG A 92 15.40 -12.47 5.53
N GLU A 93 16.09 -13.02 4.53
CA GLU A 93 17.44 -13.59 4.69
C GLU A 93 18.43 -12.56 5.24
N ARG A 94 18.37 -11.30 4.78
CA ARG A 94 19.17 -10.18 5.32
C ARG A 94 18.70 -9.65 6.68
N ALA A 95 17.47 -9.96 7.09
CA ALA A 95 16.90 -9.52 8.36
C ALA A 95 17.11 -10.53 9.50
N VAL A 96 17.52 -11.77 9.19
CA VAL A 96 17.99 -12.74 10.18
C VAL A 96 19.43 -12.36 10.56
N PRO A 97 19.72 -12.03 11.83
CA PRO A 97 21.10 -11.88 12.28
C PRO A 97 21.80 -13.25 12.28
N GLU A 98 23.10 -13.27 11.99
CA GLU A 98 23.98 -14.45 12.07
C GLU A 98 24.23 -14.91 13.54
N GLU A 99 23.17 -15.20 14.29
CA GLU A 99 23.24 -15.86 15.61
C GLU A 99 23.43 -17.38 15.43
N GLY A 100 24.54 -17.76 14.79
CA GLY A 100 24.89 -19.15 14.47
C GLY A 100 26.38 -19.50 14.50
N ALA A 101 27.28 -18.52 14.66
CA ALA A 101 28.73 -18.71 14.58
C ALA A 101 29.45 -18.65 15.94
N ALA A 102 29.03 -19.50 16.90
CA ALA A 102 29.69 -19.60 18.21
C ALA A 102 29.66 -21.02 18.80
N ALA A 103 30.41 -21.96 18.19
CA ALA A 103 30.58 -23.31 18.72
C ALA A 103 31.92 -24.00 18.34
N ASP A 104 33.07 -23.34 18.52
CA ASP A 104 34.36 -24.04 18.76
C ASP A 104 35.31 -23.20 19.64
N VAL A 105 35.26 -23.44 20.94
CA VAL A 105 36.39 -23.14 21.86
C VAL A 105 36.55 -24.35 22.78
N ARG A 106 37.71 -25.01 22.65
CA ARG A 106 38.09 -26.20 23.43
C ARG A 106 38.54 -25.86 24.85
N GLU A 107 38.29 -26.84 25.73
CA GLU A 107 38.98 -27.18 27.00
C GLU A 107 40.07 -26.25 27.54
N GLN A 108 39.92 -25.89 28.84
CA GLN A 108 40.88 -26.24 29.90
C GLN A 108 40.22 -26.06 31.29
N GLY A 109 40.38 -27.06 32.19
CA GLY A 109 39.83 -27.05 33.57
C GLY A 109 40.65 -26.22 34.58
N PRO A 110 40.35 -26.26 35.90
CA PRO A 110 40.13 -27.51 36.66
C PRO A 110 39.01 -27.50 37.73
N ALA A 111 38.76 -28.67 38.33
CA ALA A 111 37.98 -28.89 39.57
C ALA A 111 38.91 -28.80 40.83
N PRO A 112 38.52 -29.05 42.11
CA PRO A 112 37.43 -29.90 42.66
C PRO A 112 36.49 -29.10 43.61
N GLU A 113 35.63 -29.62 44.51
CA GLU A 113 35.31 -30.97 44.99
C GLU A 113 33.87 -31.02 45.60
N GLY A 114 33.37 -32.19 46.01
CA GLY A 114 32.25 -32.31 46.98
C GLY A 114 31.01 -33.11 46.54
N ALA A 115 31.06 -34.43 46.67
CA ALA A 115 29.89 -35.34 46.69
C ALA A 115 29.51 -35.66 48.17
N PRO A 116 28.43 -36.40 48.55
CA PRO A 116 28.06 -37.70 47.95
C PRO A 116 26.56 -38.13 47.93
N THR A 117 26.29 -39.24 47.21
CA THR A 117 25.22 -40.27 47.39
C THR A 117 23.72 -39.88 47.33
N ASP A 118 22.77 -40.72 46.87
CA ASP A 118 22.81 -42.14 46.45
C ASP A 118 21.60 -42.54 45.52
N LEU A 119 21.63 -43.78 45.03
CA LEU A 119 20.57 -44.65 44.48
C LEU A 119 20.27 -44.68 42.95
N PRO A 120 19.88 -45.87 42.41
CA PRO A 120 20.11 -46.22 41.00
C PRO A 120 18.85 -46.19 40.11
N GLY A 121 19.07 -46.17 38.79
CA GLY A 121 18.00 -46.18 37.78
C GLY A 121 17.43 -47.57 37.45
N PRO A 122 16.22 -47.63 36.86
CA PRO A 122 15.67 -48.84 36.26
C PRO A 122 16.06 -49.01 34.78
N THR A 123 16.07 -50.27 34.34
CA THR A 123 16.59 -50.80 33.07
C THR A 123 15.79 -50.41 31.82
N ASP A 124 16.46 -50.48 30.66
CA ASP A 124 15.88 -50.46 29.31
C ASP A 124 14.56 -51.24 29.16
N LEU A 125 13.63 -50.64 28.41
CA LEU A 125 12.54 -51.35 27.73
C LEU A 125 12.60 -51.04 26.23
N PRO A 126 12.44 -52.03 25.34
CA PRO A 126 12.64 -51.85 23.90
C PRO A 126 11.56 -50.97 23.27
N GLY A 127 11.96 -50.20 22.24
CA GLY A 127 11.10 -49.26 21.55
C GLY A 127 9.94 -49.92 20.78
N PRO A 128 8.84 -49.18 20.54
CA PRO A 128 7.70 -49.67 19.78
C PRO A 128 8.05 -49.86 18.28
N THR A 129 7.55 -50.97 17.75
CA THR A 129 7.72 -51.50 16.40
C THR A 129 7.46 -50.49 15.27
N ASP A 130 8.29 -50.52 14.23
CA ASP A 130 8.03 -49.87 12.94
C ASP A 130 6.64 -50.23 12.38
N LEU A 131 5.86 -49.20 12.04
CA LEU A 131 4.70 -49.33 11.16
C LEU A 131 5.16 -49.10 9.72
N PRO A 132 4.86 -50.00 8.76
CA PRO A 132 5.20 -49.77 7.36
C PRO A 132 4.42 -48.56 6.81
N GLY A 133 5.15 -47.62 6.20
CA GLY A 133 4.57 -46.42 5.62
C GLY A 133 3.61 -46.72 4.45
N PRO A 134 2.66 -45.81 4.16
CA PRO A 134 1.80 -45.93 2.98
C PRO A 134 2.64 -45.86 1.70
N ALA A 135 2.31 -46.72 0.73
CA ALA A 135 3.06 -46.86 -0.52
C ALA A 135 3.04 -45.61 -1.40
N ASP A 136 4.12 -45.39 -2.14
CA ASP A 136 4.26 -44.32 -3.11
C ASP A 136 3.14 -44.34 -4.18
N PRO A 137 2.51 -43.19 -4.51
CA PRO A 137 1.71 -43.08 -5.71
C PRO A 137 2.64 -43.14 -6.94
N THR A 138 2.47 -44.20 -7.73
CA THR A 138 3.19 -44.47 -8.98
C THR A 138 3.25 -43.26 -9.91
N SER A 139 4.46 -42.93 -10.39
CA SER A 139 4.67 -41.94 -11.46
C SER A 139 3.81 -42.26 -12.69
N PRO A 140 3.10 -41.29 -13.28
CA PRO A 140 2.52 -41.47 -14.60
C PRO A 140 3.63 -41.57 -15.65
N THR A 141 3.55 -42.60 -16.48
CA THR A 141 4.53 -42.91 -17.53
C THR A 141 4.44 -41.91 -18.69
N ASP A 142 5.59 -41.43 -19.18
CA ASP A 142 5.70 -40.69 -20.45
C ASP A 142 5.20 -41.53 -21.65
N PRO A 143 4.32 -40.98 -22.50
CA PRO A 143 4.14 -41.44 -23.87
C PRO A 143 4.95 -40.58 -24.85
N THR A 144 6.11 -41.12 -25.24
CA THR A 144 6.76 -41.02 -26.55
C THR A 144 6.27 -39.92 -27.53
N GLY A 145 7.09 -38.89 -27.73
CA GLY A 145 7.33 -38.33 -29.07
C GLY A 145 8.52 -39.06 -29.74
N PRO A 146 8.75 -38.94 -31.06
CA PRO A 146 8.19 -37.95 -31.98
C PRO A 146 7.45 -38.56 -33.21
N ALA A 147 6.76 -37.69 -33.96
CA ALA A 147 6.47 -37.90 -35.38
C ALA A 147 6.58 -36.55 -36.09
N ASP A 148 7.47 -36.47 -37.09
CA ASP A 148 7.64 -35.27 -37.91
C ASP A 148 6.34 -34.88 -38.62
N SER A 149 5.98 -33.60 -38.54
CA SER A 149 4.91 -33.00 -39.33
C SER A 149 5.42 -31.72 -39.98
N THR A 150 5.84 -31.90 -41.23
CA THR A 150 6.21 -30.89 -42.22
C THR A 150 5.48 -29.56 -42.05
N GLY A 151 6.22 -28.49 -41.76
CA GLY A 151 5.65 -27.15 -41.71
C GLY A 151 5.12 -26.70 -43.07
N PRO A 152 3.95 -26.04 -43.15
CA PRO A 152 3.49 -25.42 -44.38
C PRO A 152 4.42 -24.26 -44.77
N ALA A 153 4.83 -24.23 -46.04
CA ALA A 153 5.73 -23.21 -46.56
C ALA A 153 5.15 -21.80 -46.42
N GLY A 154 5.99 -20.82 -46.06
CA GLY A 154 5.59 -19.42 -46.00
C GLY A 154 5.20 -18.89 -47.39
N PRO A 155 4.18 -18.02 -47.49
CA PRO A 155 3.84 -17.38 -48.76
C PRO A 155 4.99 -16.46 -49.22
N ALA A 156 5.35 -16.57 -50.49
CA ALA A 156 6.43 -15.79 -51.09
C ALA A 156 6.10 -14.29 -51.08
N GLY A 157 7.12 -13.46 -50.85
CA GLY A 157 7.00 -12.01 -50.97
C GLY A 157 6.77 -11.59 -52.43
N PRO A 158 5.88 -10.61 -52.71
CA PRO A 158 5.77 -10.01 -54.03
C PRO A 158 7.02 -9.18 -54.38
N ALA A 159 7.38 -9.16 -55.65
CA ALA A 159 8.69 -8.70 -56.14
C ALA A 159 8.84 -7.18 -56.30
N ASP A 160 10.10 -6.72 -56.25
CA ASP A 160 10.53 -5.42 -56.77
C ASP A 160 10.18 -5.24 -58.25
N LEU A 161 9.51 -4.14 -58.60
CA LEU A 161 9.44 -3.55 -59.94
C LEU A 161 9.13 -2.02 -59.83
N PRO A 162 9.42 -1.20 -60.87
CA PRO A 162 10.32 -0.06 -60.69
C PRO A 162 9.63 1.31 -60.64
N GLY A 163 10.33 2.31 -60.11
CA GLY A 163 10.11 3.71 -60.49
C GLY A 163 11.09 4.16 -61.58
N PRO A 164 11.03 5.43 -62.07
CA PRO A 164 10.02 6.46 -61.81
C PRO A 164 9.36 7.01 -63.10
N ALA A 165 8.34 7.88 -62.94
CA ALA A 165 8.00 8.90 -63.94
C ALA A 165 7.25 10.08 -63.26
N ASP A 166 7.73 11.30 -63.47
CA ASP A 166 7.07 12.53 -63.01
C ASP A 166 5.75 12.79 -63.75
N PRO A 167 4.81 13.49 -63.10
CA PRO A 167 4.21 14.64 -63.77
C PRO A 167 4.08 15.89 -62.88
N THR A 168 4.78 16.95 -63.31
CA THR A 168 4.20 18.29 -63.57
C THR A 168 3.19 18.88 -62.56
N GLY A 169 3.68 19.82 -61.73
CA GLY A 169 3.07 21.14 -61.52
C GLY A 169 1.74 21.26 -60.74
N PRO A 170 1.67 22.04 -59.64
CA PRO A 170 0.44 22.22 -58.88
C PRO A 170 -0.54 23.18 -59.58
N ALA A 171 -1.79 22.74 -59.79
CA ALA A 171 -2.91 23.60 -60.16
C ALA A 171 -3.75 23.95 -58.91
N ALA A 172 -4.13 25.22 -58.80
CA ALA A 172 -4.68 25.83 -57.59
C ALA A 172 -6.08 25.32 -57.18
N VAL A 173 -6.31 25.30 -55.87
CA VAL A 173 -7.54 25.81 -55.24
C VAL A 173 -7.15 26.66 -54.02
N ALA A 174 -6.91 27.94 -54.26
CA ALA A 174 -6.68 28.95 -53.23
C ALA A 174 -7.68 30.09 -53.46
N ASP A 175 -8.88 29.93 -52.90
CA ASP A 175 -9.87 30.99 -52.77
C ASP A 175 -10.27 31.11 -51.30
N LEU A 176 -10.61 32.34 -50.86
CA LEU A 176 -10.74 32.79 -49.46
C LEU A 176 -9.43 33.23 -48.77
N ILE A 177 -8.66 34.10 -49.42
CA ILE A 177 -7.91 35.16 -48.71
C ILE A 177 -8.35 36.51 -49.28
N ASP A 178 -9.03 37.31 -48.47
CA ASP A 178 -9.44 38.68 -48.81
C ASP A 178 -8.19 39.60 -48.93
N PRO A 179 -7.97 40.28 -50.07
CA PRO A 179 -6.80 41.12 -50.28
C PRO A 179 -6.80 42.47 -49.53
N ALA A 180 -7.84 42.81 -48.76
CA ALA A 180 -7.95 44.12 -48.10
C ALA A 180 -7.07 44.30 -46.84
N ASP A 181 -6.67 43.24 -46.13
CA ASP A 181 -6.05 43.36 -44.80
C ASP A 181 -4.49 43.38 -44.80
N ARG A 182 -3.90 43.87 -45.90
CA ARG A 182 -2.43 44.06 -46.03
C ARG A 182 -1.95 45.47 -45.66
N THR A 183 -2.63 46.14 -44.73
CA THR A 183 -2.07 47.31 -44.05
C THR A 183 -1.57 46.91 -42.67
N MET A 184 -0.25 46.97 -42.49
CA MET A 184 0.44 46.70 -41.23
C MET A 184 0.07 47.77 -40.20
N ARG A 185 -1.12 47.66 -39.58
CA ARG A 185 -1.43 48.42 -38.37
C ARG A 185 -0.69 47.75 -37.23
N ILE A 186 0.48 48.30 -36.91
CA ILE A 186 1.16 48.06 -35.64
C ILE A 186 0.12 48.33 -34.56
N ARG A 187 -0.42 47.26 -33.98
CA ARG A 187 -1.34 47.34 -32.85
C ARG A 187 -0.53 48.00 -31.74
N PRO A 188 -0.86 49.24 -31.30
CA PRO A 188 -0.08 49.88 -30.26
C PRO A 188 -0.11 48.96 -29.05
N VAL A 189 1.07 48.52 -28.61
CA VAL A 189 1.19 47.74 -27.38
C VAL A 189 0.62 48.65 -26.30
N GLN A 190 -0.53 48.24 -25.77
CA GLN A 190 -1.17 48.96 -24.69
C GLN A 190 -0.18 48.91 -23.53
N ALA A 191 0.41 50.06 -23.20
CA ALA A 191 1.37 50.15 -22.10
C ALA A 191 0.71 49.54 -20.85
N PRO A 192 1.44 48.72 -20.07
CA PRO A 192 0.86 48.07 -18.91
C PRO A 192 0.23 49.15 -18.04
N VAL A 193 -1.08 49.02 -17.79
CA VAL A 193 -1.79 49.89 -16.87
C VAL A 193 -1.00 49.83 -15.55
N PRO A 194 -0.55 50.97 -14.99
CA PRO A 194 0.20 50.93 -13.75
C PRO A 194 -0.68 50.24 -12.71
N VAL A 195 -0.26 49.05 -12.29
CA VAL A 195 -0.90 48.35 -11.18
C VAL A 195 -0.86 49.33 -10.02
N PRO A 196 -2.00 49.70 -9.41
CA PRO A 196 -1.98 50.62 -8.28
C PRO A 196 -1.08 50.00 -7.23
N VAL A 197 0.01 50.71 -6.89
CA VAL A 197 0.93 50.28 -5.83
C VAL A 197 0.07 50.03 -4.60
N PRO A 198 0.10 48.84 -3.99
CA PRO A 198 -0.72 48.56 -2.83
C PRO A 198 -0.36 49.60 -1.77
N VAL A 199 -1.35 50.44 -1.41
CA VAL A 199 -1.20 51.37 -0.31
C VAL A 199 -0.83 50.53 0.91
N PRO A 200 0.28 50.82 1.61
CA PRO A 200 0.66 50.04 2.78
C PRO A 200 -0.52 50.07 3.74
N ALA A 201 -1.01 48.88 4.11
CA ALA A 201 -2.05 48.78 5.13
C ALA A 201 -1.57 49.51 6.38
N PRO A 202 -2.45 50.26 7.08
CA PRO A 202 -2.06 50.93 8.31
C PRO A 202 -1.51 49.87 9.27
N VAL A 203 -0.27 50.07 9.74
CA VAL A 203 0.38 49.17 10.68
C VAL A 203 -0.57 48.99 11.87
N PRO A 204 -1.00 47.76 12.20
CA PRO A 204 -1.86 47.55 13.35
C PRO A 204 -1.14 48.08 14.59
N ALA A 205 -1.83 48.92 15.36
CA ALA A 205 -1.28 49.46 16.60
C ALA A 205 -0.79 48.31 17.50
N PRO A 206 0.32 48.49 18.24
CA PRO A 206 0.81 47.45 19.14
C PRO A 206 -0.31 47.06 20.11
N ALA A 207 -0.60 45.76 20.18
CA ALA A 207 -1.55 45.24 21.15
C ALA A 207 -1.08 45.63 22.56
N PRO A 208 -1.99 46.07 23.45
CA PRO A 208 -1.61 46.41 24.82
C PRO A 208 -1.03 45.17 25.51
N GLU A 209 0.10 45.34 26.20
CA GLU A 209 0.78 44.24 26.88
C GLU A 209 -0.15 43.57 27.92
N PRO A 210 -0.08 42.24 28.08
CA PRO A 210 -0.84 41.55 29.12
C PRO A 210 -0.45 42.07 30.51
N GLY A 211 -1.37 42.80 31.16
CA GLY A 211 -1.18 43.26 32.53
C GLY A 211 -0.95 42.09 33.50
N PRO A 212 -0.19 42.28 34.59
CA PRO A 212 0.16 41.21 35.50
C PRO A 212 -1.08 40.59 36.16
N SER A 213 -1.27 39.29 35.93
CA SER A 213 -2.37 38.52 36.53
C SER A 213 -2.34 38.60 38.06
N PRO A 214 -3.48 38.82 38.73
CA PRO A 214 -3.52 38.90 40.18
C PRO A 214 -3.19 37.54 40.81
N ALA A 215 -2.15 37.50 41.63
CA ALA A 215 -1.76 36.32 42.39
C ALA A 215 -2.91 35.87 43.32
N ARG A 216 -3.64 34.81 42.93
CA ARG A 216 -4.67 34.23 43.80
C ARG A 216 -4.00 33.51 44.96
N ALA A 217 -4.34 33.97 46.16
CA ALA A 217 -3.70 33.58 47.41
C ALA A 217 -3.74 32.06 47.66
N SER A 218 -2.59 31.54 48.12
CA SER A 218 -2.47 30.24 48.78
C SER A 218 -3.41 30.19 49.98
N ARG A 219 -4.55 29.50 49.84
CA ARG A 219 -5.36 29.08 50.98
C ARG A 219 -4.86 27.72 51.48
N ARG A 220 -4.03 27.76 52.52
CA ARG A 220 -3.89 26.63 53.44
C ARG A 220 -5.27 26.30 54.02
N GLY A 221 -5.77 25.10 53.77
CA GLY A 221 -6.99 24.54 54.33
C GLY A 221 -6.79 23.04 54.58
N SER A 222 -7.23 22.56 55.76
CA SER A 222 -6.75 21.31 56.35
C SER A 222 -7.11 20.03 55.58
N PRO A 223 -6.23 19.00 55.57
CA PRO A 223 -6.49 17.71 54.94
C PRO A 223 -7.29 16.79 55.88
N LEU A 224 -8.62 16.93 55.91
CA LEU A 224 -9.48 16.03 56.71
C LEU A 224 -10.85 15.70 56.08
N LEU A 225 -11.04 16.00 54.79
CA LEU A 225 -12.27 15.69 54.04
C LEU A 225 -12.06 14.83 52.78
N TYR A 226 -10.88 14.19 52.63
CA TYR A 226 -10.62 13.25 51.52
C TYR A 226 -10.86 11.77 51.84
N VAL A 227 -11.22 11.43 53.09
CA VAL A 227 -11.51 10.04 53.49
C VAL A 227 -12.98 9.65 53.23
N ALA A 228 -13.92 10.59 53.28
CA ALA A 228 -15.34 10.31 53.07
C ALA A 228 -15.71 10.03 51.60
N GLY A 229 -15.04 10.68 50.63
CA GLY A 229 -15.37 10.55 49.20
C GLY A 229 -15.03 9.18 48.60
N ILE A 230 -13.91 8.57 49.02
CA ILE A 230 -13.43 7.29 48.48
C ILE A 230 -14.35 6.14 48.91
N VAL A 231 -14.83 6.15 50.16
CA VAL A 231 -15.76 5.13 50.68
C VAL A 231 -17.12 5.21 49.98
N GLY A 232 -17.61 6.42 49.69
CA GLY A 232 -18.86 6.62 48.94
C GLY A 232 -18.79 6.06 47.50
N ALA A 233 -17.71 6.33 46.78
CA ALA A 233 -17.52 5.81 45.43
C ALA A 233 -17.41 4.27 45.41
N ALA A 234 -16.68 3.67 46.35
CA ALA A 234 -16.53 2.21 46.46
C ALA A 234 -17.86 1.50 46.76
N LEU A 235 -18.73 2.10 47.59
CA LEU A 235 -20.07 1.56 47.88
C LEU A 235 -21.01 1.63 46.67
N VAL A 236 -20.94 2.67 45.84
CA VAL A 236 -21.75 2.76 44.62
C VAL A 236 -21.29 1.72 43.58
N VAL A 237 -19.99 1.52 43.41
CA VAL A 237 -19.45 0.50 42.49
C VAL A 237 -19.81 -0.92 42.94
N THR A 238 -19.73 -1.23 44.24
CA THR A 238 -20.13 -2.55 44.75
C THR A 238 -21.64 -2.78 44.69
N ALA A 239 -22.47 -1.77 44.94
CA ALA A 239 -23.92 -1.86 44.74
C ALA A 239 -24.32 -2.07 43.27
N ALA A 240 -23.60 -1.44 42.33
CA ALA A 240 -23.84 -1.63 40.89
C ALA A 240 -23.50 -3.04 40.42
N VAL A 241 -22.38 -3.62 40.88
CA VAL A 241 -22.01 -5.02 40.55
C VAL A 241 -23.01 -6.01 41.15
N LEU A 242 -23.42 -5.83 42.42
CA LEU A 242 -24.40 -6.70 43.07
C LEU A 242 -25.81 -6.62 42.45
N LEU A 243 -26.18 -5.52 41.79
CA LEU A 243 -27.44 -5.42 41.04
C LEU A 243 -27.41 -6.10 39.67
N VAL A 244 -26.23 -6.38 39.11
CA VAL A 244 -26.08 -7.13 37.84
C VAL A 244 -26.07 -8.64 38.09
N ASP A 245 -25.47 -9.10 39.19
CA ASP A 245 -25.43 -10.54 39.54
C ASP A 245 -26.70 -11.07 40.25
N LEU A 246 -27.59 -10.20 40.75
CA LEU A 246 -28.74 -10.62 41.58
C LEU A 246 -30.13 -10.26 41.00
N GLY A 247 -30.28 -10.31 39.66
CA GLY A 247 -31.51 -9.85 38.99
C GLY A 247 -31.90 -10.61 37.71
N GLY A 248 -32.13 -11.93 37.75
CA GLY A 248 -32.57 -12.61 36.53
C GLY A 248 -32.76 -14.12 36.49
N THR A 249 -33.23 -14.79 37.56
CA THR A 249 -33.61 -16.23 37.49
C THR A 249 -34.95 -16.46 36.76
N GLY A 250 -35.05 -15.95 35.53
CA GLY A 250 -36.13 -16.26 34.60
C GLY A 250 -36.03 -17.73 34.18
N ARG A 251 -36.89 -18.58 34.76
CA ARG A 251 -36.92 -20.01 34.47
C ARG A 251 -37.44 -20.26 33.05
N GLN A 252 -36.52 -20.31 32.09
CA GLN A 252 -36.83 -20.69 30.71
C GLN A 252 -37.42 -22.11 30.69
N PRO A 253 -38.63 -22.33 30.13
CA PRO A 253 -39.14 -23.67 29.91
C PRO A 253 -38.19 -24.43 28.98
N ALA A 254 -37.88 -25.68 29.31
CA ALA A 254 -37.05 -26.54 28.48
C ALA A 254 -37.78 -26.82 27.16
N ALA A 255 -37.44 -26.06 26.11
CA ALA A 255 -37.76 -26.44 24.75
C ALA A 255 -37.01 -27.75 24.42
N ALA A 256 -37.68 -28.66 23.72
CA ALA A 256 -37.12 -29.94 23.32
C ALA A 256 -35.82 -29.74 22.50
N PRO A 257 -34.86 -30.69 22.57
CA PRO A 257 -33.66 -30.60 21.74
C PRO A 257 -34.08 -30.50 20.26
N PRO A 258 -33.53 -29.55 19.48
CA PRO A 258 -33.74 -29.55 18.05
C PRO A 258 -33.20 -30.85 17.44
N PRO A 259 -33.80 -31.36 16.34
CA PRO A 259 -33.21 -32.47 15.61
C PRO A 259 -31.77 -32.10 15.20
N PRO A 260 -30.86 -33.08 15.07
CA PRO A 260 -29.46 -32.81 14.74
C PRO A 260 -29.40 -31.95 13.49
N ALA A 261 -28.79 -30.77 13.61
CA ALA A 261 -28.60 -29.88 12.50
C ALA A 261 -27.75 -30.59 11.45
N THR A 262 -28.35 -30.87 10.29
CA THR A 262 -27.59 -31.29 9.11
C THR A 262 -26.52 -30.23 8.86
N ILE A 263 -25.25 -30.59 8.99
CA ILE A 263 -24.15 -29.71 8.61
C ILE A 263 -24.21 -29.59 7.09
N THR A 264 -24.97 -28.61 6.62
CA THR A 264 -24.83 -28.09 5.26
C THR A 264 -23.42 -27.55 5.18
N ALA A 265 -22.61 -28.11 4.27
CA ALA A 265 -21.28 -27.59 4.00
C ALA A 265 -21.38 -26.08 3.71
N PRO A 266 -20.45 -25.24 4.19
CA PRO A 266 -20.50 -23.82 3.92
C PRO A 266 -20.55 -23.62 2.41
N THR A 267 -21.58 -22.92 1.94
CA THR A 267 -21.68 -22.48 0.55
C THR A 267 -20.36 -21.79 0.20
N PRO A 268 -19.69 -22.15 -0.91
CA PRO A 268 -18.50 -21.44 -1.34
C PRO A 268 -18.79 -19.95 -1.37
N GLY A 269 -18.01 -19.17 -0.61
CA GLY A 269 -18.13 -17.71 -0.63
C GLY A 269 -17.93 -17.19 -2.04
N PRO A 270 -18.43 -15.98 -2.37
CA PRO A 270 -18.18 -15.37 -3.67
C PRO A 270 -16.67 -15.38 -3.94
N SER A 271 -16.27 -15.97 -5.06
CA SER A 271 -14.86 -16.05 -5.45
C SER A 271 -14.32 -14.63 -5.61
N LEU A 272 -13.39 -14.25 -4.74
CA LEU A 272 -12.75 -12.93 -4.78
C LEU A 272 -12.00 -12.75 -6.12
N PRO A 273 -12.01 -11.53 -6.71
CA PRO A 273 -11.20 -11.23 -7.89
C PRO A 273 -9.70 -11.46 -7.63
N ASP A 274 -8.96 -11.77 -8.70
CA ASP A 274 -7.53 -12.06 -8.62
C ASP A 274 -6.74 -10.96 -7.89
N GLY A 275 -6.01 -11.37 -6.85
CA GLY A 275 -5.20 -10.48 -6.01
C GLY A 275 -5.92 -9.92 -4.78
N VAL A 276 -7.26 -10.01 -4.68
CA VAL A 276 -8.01 -9.61 -3.47
C VAL A 276 -7.94 -10.71 -2.41
N ARG A 277 -7.60 -10.35 -1.17
CA ARG A 277 -7.31 -11.31 -0.08
C ARG A 277 -8.28 -11.30 1.10
N CYS A 278 -9.19 -10.33 1.16
CA CYS A 278 -10.17 -10.20 2.24
C CYS A 278 -11.48 -9.60 1.69
N THR A 279 -12.57 -9.69 2.46
CA THR A 279 -13.80 -8.93 2.21
C THR A 279 -14.54 -8.67 3.51
N GLY A 280 -15.25 -7.53 3.59
CA GLY A 280 -16.04 -7.13 4.75
C GLY A 280 -15.23 -7.02 6.03
N ALA A 281 -15.73 -7.64 7.10
CA ALA A 281 -15.12 -7.58 8.43
C ALA A 281 -13.65 -8.07 8.45
N ASP A 282 -13.31 -9.06 7.61
CA ASP A 282 -11.97 -9.65 7.55
C ASP A 282 -10.91 -8.68 7.00
N CYS A 283 -11.32 -7.63 6.29
CA CYS A 283 -10.41 -6.55 5.88
C CYS A 283 -10.09 -5.55 7.01
N GLY A 284 -10.78 -5.62 8.15
CA GLY A 284 -10.72 -4.61 9.18
C GLY A 284 -9.33 -4.46 9.83
N GLY A 285 -8.72 -3.28 9.66
CA GLY A 285 -7.37 -3.02 10.17
C GLY A 285 -6.22 -3.51 9.30
N LEU A 286 -6.50 -4.10 8.13
CA LEU A 286 -5.47 -4.50 7.16
C LEU A 286 -5.14 -3.35 6.19
N ASP A 287 -3.98 -3.42 5.55
CA ASP A 287 -3.56 -2.45 4.53
C ASP A 287 -4.28 -2.70 3.19
N PRO A 288 -4.85 -1.67 2.54
CA PRO A 288 -5.65 -1.81 1.33
C PRO A 288 -4.85 -2.21 0.08
N GLU A 289 -3.57 -1.88 0.00
CA GLU A 289 -2.71 -2.23 -1.14
C GLU A 289 -2.17 -3.66 -0.97
N ASP A 290 -1.78 -4.06 0.25
CA ASP A 290 -1.36 -5.44 0.55
C ASP A 290 -2.51 -6.47 0.38
N MET A 291 -3.76 -6.04 0.61
CA MET A 291 -4.95 -6.89 0.41
C MET A 291 -5.53 -6.85 -1.01
N GLY A 292 -4.96 -6.03 -1.90
CA GLY A 292 -5.41 -5.91 -3.30
C GLY A 292 -6.70 -5.11 -3.48
N CYS A 293 -7.20 -4.42 -2.45
CA CYS A 293 -8.42 -3.62 -2.50
C CYS A 293 -8.24 -2.29 -3.26
N GLY A 294 -6.99 -1.84 -3.43
CA GLY A 294 -6.60 -0.59 -4.09
C GLY A 294 -6.76 -0.56 -5.61
N GLY A 295 -6.12 0.45 -6.23
CA GLY A 295 -6.09 0.62 -7.69
C GLY A 295 -7.48 0.70 -8.34
N PRO A 296 -7.78 -0.13 -9.38
CA PRO A 296 -9.04 -0.08 -10.12
C PRO A 296 -10.25 -0.59 -9.31
N LEU A 297 -10.02 -1.30 -8.21
CA LEU A 297 -11.08 -1.78 -7.32
C LEU A 297 -11.49 -0.75 -6.26
N ALA A 298 -10.83 0.42 -6.23
CA ALA A 298 -11.04 1.48 -5.25
C ALA A 298 -11.50 2.80 -5.90
N THR A 299 -12.72 3.25 -5.59
CA THR A 299 -13.25 4.56 -6.04
C THR A 299 -13.00 5.64 -4.98
N THR A 300 -12.74 6.88 -5.40
CA THR A 300 -12.67 8.03 -4.47
C THR A 300 -14.09 8.56 -4.25
N VAL A 301 -14.62 8.40 -3.02
CA VAL A 301 -15.99 8.83 -2.66
C VAL A 301 -16.03 10.26 -2.11
N ALA A 302 -14.96 10.72 -1.46
CA ALA A 302 -14.81 12.09 -0.99
C ALA A 302 -13.35 12.54 -1.09
N ARG A 303 -13.09 13.84 -1.25
CA ARG A 303 -11.73 14.40 -1.28
C ARG A 303 -11.68 15.86 -0.86
N THR A 304 -10.53 16.28 -0.36
CA THR A 304 -10.21 17.67 -0.03
C THR A 304 -8.72 17.95 -0.26
N ARG A 305 -8.35 19.21 -0.41
CA ARG A 305 -6.95 19.66 -0.43
C ARG A 305 -6.69 20.52 0.80
N ILE A 306 -5.60 20.23 1.50
CA ILE A 306 -5.12 20.93 2.70
C ILE A 306 -3.67 21.26 2.38
N GLY A 307 -3.26 22.52 2.42
CA GLY A 307 -1.95 22.95 1.90
C GLY A 307 -1.62 22.37 0.53
N ALA A 308 -0.46 21.70 0.44
CA ALA A 308 -0.03 20.95 -0.74
C ALA A 308 -0.68 19.55 -0.86
N ALA A 309 -1.14 18.97 0.25
CA ALA A 309 -1.62 17.60 0.33
C ALA A 309 -3.04 17.42 -0.23
N LEU A 310 -3.25 16.37 -1.02
CA LEU A 310 -4.57 15.87 -1.40
C LEU A 310 -4.94 14.69 -0.50
N VAL A 311 -6.08 14.83 0.17
CA VAL A 311 -6.67 13.80 1.03
C VAL A 311 -7.92 13.23 0.35
N GLU A 312 -7.98 11.92 0.21
CA GLU A 312 -9.08 11.18 -0.41
C GLU A 312 -9.65 10.14 0.57
N VAL A 313 -10.97 9.98 0.60
CA VAL A 313 -11.63 8.76 1.09
C VAL A 313 -11.78 7.82 -0.10
N ARG A 314 -11.23 6.61 0.01
CA ARG A 314 -11.35 5.56 -0.99
C ARG A 314 -12.25 4.43 -0.46
N HIS A 315 -13.08 3.88 -1.33
CA HIS A 315 -13.99 2.77 -1.04
C HIS A 315 -13.78 1.65 -2.06
N SER A 316 -13.82 0.39 -1.61
CA SER A 316 -13.89 -0.77 -2.50
C SER A 316 -15.13 -1.60 -2.20
N GLU A 317 -16.04 -1.70 -3.18
CA GLU A 317 -17.23 -2.56 -3.11
C GLU A 317 -16.84 -4.04 -2.93
N VAL A 318 -15.73 -4.48 -3.55
CA VAL A 318 -15.26 -5.87 -3.51
C VAL A 318 -14.76 -6.24 -2.10
N CYS A 319 -14.05 -5.33 -1.45
CA CYS A 319 -13.57 -5.52 -0.09
C CYS A 319 -14.57 -5.07 0.98
N ALA A 320 -15.69 -4.44 0.61
CA ALA A 320 -16.66 -3.81 1.52
C ALA A 320 -15.99 -3.00 2.64
N ALA A 321 -15.07 -2.11 2.22
CA ALA A 321 -14.19 -1.38 3.12
C ALA A 321 -13.79 -0.01 2.57
N ALA A 322 -13.55 0.94 3.49
CA ALA A 322 -13.11 2.30 3.21
C ALA A 322 -11.82 2.65 3.96
N TRP A 323 -11.01 3.53 3.38
CA TRP A 323 -9.77 4.05 3.96
C TRP A 323 -9.48 5.46 3.47
N ALA A 324 -8.59 6.18 4.17
CA ALA A 324 -8.05 7.45 3.69
C ALA A 324 -6.72 7.25 2.96
N ARG A 325 -6.50 8.07 1.94
CA ARG A 325 -5.21 8.29 1.27
C ARG A 325 -4.80 9.74 1.45
N ILE A 326 -3.54 9.97 1.76
CA ILE A 326 -2.87 11.27 1.58
C ILE A 326 -1.83 11.17 0.46
N SER A 327 -1.63 12.27 -0.27
CA SER A 327 -0.64 12.38 -1.33
C SER A 327 -0.15 13.82 -1.46
N GLY A 328 1.15 14.01 -1.72
CA GLY A 328 1.78 15.34 -1.69
C GLY A 328 1.97 15.91 -0.27
N GLY A 329 1.93 15.05 0.75
CA GLY A 329 2.24 15.42 2.13
C GLY A 329 3.75 15.42 2.42
N ALA A 330 4.15 16.16 3.43
CA ALA A 330 5.49 16.11 4.02
C ALA A 330 5.65 14.90 4.94
N THR A 331 6.90 14.52 5.23
CA THR A 331 7.21 13.48 6.22
C THR A 331 6.67 13.85 7.60
N GLY A 332 5.87 12.97 8.19
CA GLY A 332 5.21 13.21 9.47
C GLY A 332 3.83 13.87 9.38
N ASP A 333 3.32 14.16 8.19
CA ASP A 333 1.90 14.51 8.01
C ASP A 333 1.01 13.32 8.40
N GLU A 334 -0.01 13.58 9.22
CA GLU A 334 -0.95 12.57 9.69
C GLU A 334 -2.22 12.57 8.83
N VAL A 335 -2.70 11.38 8.47
CA VAL A 335 -4.01 11.18 7.85
C VAL A 335 -4.82 10.16 8.65
N SER A 336 -6.10 10.43 8.80
CA SER A 336 -7.06 9.57 9.49
C SER A 336 -8.31 9.34 8.66
N VAL A 337 -8.96 8.20 8.88
CA VAL A 337 -10.29 7.87 8.38
C VAL A 337 -11.19 7.50 9.54
N GLN A 338 -12.44 7.94 9.49
CA GLN A 338 -13.49 7.61 10.44
C GLN A 338 -14.72 7.08 9.69
N ALA A 339 -15.28 5.97 10.15
CA ALA A 339 -16.63 5.53 9.78
C ALA A 339 -17.34 5.05 11.05
N GLY A 340 -18.46 5.71 11.38
CA GLY A 340 -19.13 5.52 12.67
C GLY A 340 -18.20 5.80 13.85
N THR A 341 -18.03 4.81 14.73
CA THR A 341 -17.12 4.87 15.90
C THR A 341 -15.70 4.38 15.59
N ALA A 342 -15.46 3.74 14.44
CA ALA A 342 -14.15 3.25 14.05
C ALA A 342 -13.30 4.40 13.50
N VAL A 343 -12.06 4.49 13.97
CA VAL A 343 -11.03 5.42 13.47
C VAL A 343 -9.77 4.63 13.14
N ARG A 344 -9.10 5.00 12.05
CA ARG A 344 -7.75 4.52 11.69
C ARG A 344 -6.88 5.71 11.31
N VAL A 345 -5.59 5.63 11.62
CA VAL A 345 -4.62 6.71 11.47
C VAL A 345 -3.36 6.15 10.79
N ALA A 346 -2.72 6.95 9.95
CA ALA A 346 -1.44 6.66 9.33
C ALA A 346 -0.63 7.96 9.17
N ASN A 347 0.68 7.83 9.05
CA ASN A 347 1.60 8.95 8.90
C ASN A 347 2.42 8.80 7.62
N VAL A 348 2.69 9.90 6.93
CA VAL A 348 3.57 9.94 5.76
C VAL A 348 5.00 9.62 6.20
N ARG A 349 5.55 8.52 5.68
CA ARG A 349 6.91 8.06 6.00
C ARG A 349 7.96 8.77 5.13
N PRO A 350 9.23 8.87 5.58
CA PRO A 350 10.29 9.57 4.84
C PRO A 350 10.55 8.98 3.44
N ASP A 351 10.33 7.67 3.29
CA ASP A 351 10.50 6.86 2.09
C ASP A 351 9.21 6.70 1.26
N GLY A 352 8.07 7.24 1.74
CA GLY A 352 6.74 7.03 1.16
C GLY A 352 6.38 7.93 -0.02
N GLY A 353 7.33 8.67 -0.61
CA GLY A 353 7.07 9.56 -1.75
C GLY A 353 6.02 10.64 -1.49
N GLY A 354 5.88 11.09 -0.24
CA GLY A 354 4.84 12.03 0.18
C GLY A 354 3.41 11.47 0.21
N GLY A 355 3.25 10.14 0.25
CA GLY A 355 1.97 9.46 0.34
C GLY A 355 1.87 8.50 1.54
N ALA A 356 0.63 8.28 2.00
CA ALA A 356 0.29 7.24 2.96
C ALA A 356 -1.17 6.80 2.82
N TYR A 357 -1.46 5.60 3.32
CA TYR A 357 -2.80 5.03 3.42
C TYR A 357 -3.10 4.65 4.86
N THR A 358 -4.32 4.87 5.33
CA THR A 358 -4.78 4.27 6.59
C THR A 358 -5.13 2.80 6.37
N ALA A 359 -5.01 2.00 7.42
CA ALA A 359 -5.64 0.69 7.46
C ALA A 359 -7.16 0.79 7.19
N MET A 360 -7.74 -0.25 6.61
CA MET A 360 -9.14 -0.31 6.22
C MET A 360 -10.10 -0.33 7.41
N ILE A 361 -11.26 0.31 7.23
CA ILE A 361 -12.45 0.17 8.08
C ILE A 361 -13.51 -0.56 7.25
N PRO A 362 -14.09 -1.69 7.72
CA PRO A 362 -15.21 -2.32 7.06
C PRO A 362 -16.42 -1.38 7.06
N VAL A 363 -17.07 -1.23 5.91
CA VAL A 363 -18.27 -0.42 5.77
C VAL A 363 -19.27 -1.15 4.89
N ASP A 364 -20.55 -1.08 5.27
CA ASP A 364 -21.62 -1.50 4.37
C ASP A 364 -21.64 -0.59 3.13
N SER A 365 -22.09 -1.12 1.99
CA SER A 365 -22.21 -0.37 0.74
C SER A 365 -23.06 0.90 0.94
N GLY A 366 -22.44 2.08 0.80
CA GLY A 366 -23.06 3.39 1.09
C GLY A 366 -22.73 3.99 2.46
N GLY A 367 -21.89 3.32 3.26
CA GLY A 367 -21.41 3.83 4.55
C GLY A 367 -20.55 5.08 4.40
N ALA A 368 -20.96 6.18 5.04
CA ALA A 368 -20.22 7.44 5.02
C ALA A 368 -18.93 7.33 5.84
N ALA A 369 -17.79 7.29 5.13
CA ALA A 369 -16.46 7.44 5.71
C ALA A 369 -15.94 8.86 5.47
N ARG A 370 -15.33 9.46 6.50
CA ARG A 370 -14.74 10.80 6.45
C ARG A 370 -13.23 10.69 6.65
N ALA A 371 -12.45 11.37 5.81
CA ALA A 371 -11.01 11.49 6.02
C ALA A 371 -10.68 12.86 6.62
N CYS A 372 -9.71 12.90 7.53
CA CYS A 372 -9.12 14.12 8.07
C CYS A 372 -7.60 14.02 7.99
N ALA A 373 -6.91 15.15 7.85
CA ALA A 373 -5.45 15.19 7.94
C ALA A 373 -4.98 16.40 8.74
N SER A 374 -3.82 16.23 9.36
CA SER A 374 -3.10 17.23 10.16
C SER A 374 -1.69 17.30 9.59
N LEU A 375 -1.37 18.40 8.91
CA LEU A 375 -0.06 18.57 8.28
C LEU A 375 0.95 19.14 9.27
N SER A 376 2.22 18.77 9.12
CA SER A 376 3.34 19.26 9.94
C SER A 376 3.52 20.79 9.86
N GLY A 377 2.98 21.43 8.83
CA GLY A 377 2.91 22.89 8.69
C GLY A 377 1.86 23.58 9.57
N GLY A 378 1.03 22.82 10.31
CA GLY A 378 -0.04 23.35 11.17
C GLY A 378 -1.38 23.60 10.46
N GLU A 379 -1.52 23.15 9.21
CA GLU A 379 -2.80 23.12 8.51
C GLU A 379 -3.53 21.81 8.81
N ASP A 380 -4.80 21.88 9.21
CA ASP A 380 -5.68 20.72 9.38
C ASP A 380 -6.96 20.85 8.54
N GLY A 381 -7.62 19.72 8.29
CA GLY A 381 -8.89 19.71 7.58
C GLY A 381 -9.44 18.31 7.35
N CYS A 382 -10.69 18.25 6.88
CA CYS A 382 -11.39 17.00 6.59
C CYS A 382 -12.18 17.08 5.28
N THR A 383 -12.49 15.91 4.73
CA THR A 383 -13.49 15.80 3.66
C THR A 383 -14.88 16.19 4.17
N GLY A 384 -15.73 16.66 3.25
CA GLY A 384 -17.17 16.64 3.46
C GLY A 384 -17.65 15.19 3.63
N GLY A 385 -18.72 15.02 4.40
CA GLY A 385 -19.43 13.75 4.61
C GLY A 385 -20.90 13.89 4.22
#